data_AF-A0A081NAY8-F1
#
_entry.id   AF-A0A081NAY8-F1
#
_cell.length_a   1.000
_cell.length_b   1.000
_cell.length_c   1.000
_cell.angle_alpha   90.00
_cell.angle_beta   90.00
_cell.angle_gamma   90.00
#
_symmetry.space_group_name_H-M   'P 1'
#
loop_
_entity.id
_entity.type
_entity.pdbx_description
1 polymer ?
#
loop_
_entity_poly.entity_id
_entity_poly.type
_entity_poly.pdbx_seq_one_letter_code
_entity_poly.pdbx_strand_id
1 'polypeptide(L)'
;MHEGFGPLPGLNLNLLVYCLDSGVHHNYRRTWLQYELLNRYFSLRTLWFLGPKQSLKWLEANDRNAFNLFNKAYGNPENIRILKDLADYTLKDC
;
A
#
# COMPACT_ATOMS: atom_id res chain seq x y z
N MET A 1 -26.21 15.09 10.14
CA MET A 1 -25.00 14.34 10.56
C MET A 1 -24.53 13.51 9.38
N HIS A 2 -24.00 14.19 8.37
CA HIS A 2 -23.55 13.59 7.11
C HIS A 2 -22.13 14.11 6.91
N GLU A 3 -21.12 13.34 7.29
CA GLU A 3 -19.75 13.61 6.85
C GLU A 3 -19.22 12.31 6.26
N GLY A 4 -19.40 12.23 4.94
CA GLY A 4 -19.09 11.06 4.15
C GLY A 4 -17.61 10.73 4.20
N PHE A 5 -17.33 9.44 4.35
CA PHE A 5 -16.08 8.82 3.94
C PHE A 5 -15.95 8.95 2.42
N GLY A 6 -15.46 10.09 1.95
CA GLY A 6 -15.04 10.27 0.56
C GLY A 6 -13.67 9.61 0.33
N PRO A 7 -13.40 9.04 -0.85
CA PRO A 7 -12.06 8.60 -1.20
C PRO A 7 -11.12 9.82 -1.19
N LEU A 8 -9.98 9.71 -0.53
CA LEU A 8 -8.98 10.78 -0.49
C LEU A 8 -8.48 11.02 -1.93
N PRO A 9 -8.72 12.21 -2.51
CA PRO A 9 -8.35 12.51 -3.89
C PRO A 9 -6.83 12.68 -3.99
N GLY A 10 -6.18 11.80 -4.77
CA GLY A 10 -4.78 11.95 -5.17
C GLY A 10 -3.78 11.66 -4.04
N LEU A 11 -3.06 10.54 -4.15
CA LEU A 11 -2.00 10.14 -3.21
C LEU A 11 -0.87 11.19 -3.17
N ASN A 12 -0.94 12.09 -2.19
CA ASN A 12 0.16 12.97 -1.80
C ASN A 12 1.04 12.23 -0.77
N LEU A 13 2.35 12.52 -0.75
CA LEU A 13 3.36 11.92 0.13
C LEU A 13 2.97 11.91 1.63
N ASN A 14 1.99 12.75 1.99
CA ASN A 14 1.34 12.86 3.30
C ASN A 14 0.63 11.58 3.80
N LEU A 15 0.35 10.57 2.97
CA LEU A 15 -0.32 9.34 3.44
C LEU A 15 0.57 8.50 4.38
N LEU A 16 1.89 8.45 4.15
CA LEU A 16 2.84 7.83 5.08
C LEU A 16 2.82 8.56 6.43
N VAL A 17 2.88 9.90 6.40
CA VAL A 17 2.82 10.73 7.62
C VAL A 17 1.49 10.54 8.37
N TYR A 18 0.38 10.47 7.65
CA TYR A 18 -0.97 10.26 8.20
C TYR A 18 -1.20 8.86 8.78
N CYS A 19 -0.49 7.86 8.27
CA CYS A 19 -0.52 6.48 8.77
C CYS A 19 0.44 6.27 9.97
N LEU A 20 1.42 7.17 10.13
CA LEU A 20 2.34 7.23 11.25
C LEU A 20 1.80 8.04 12.44
N ASP A 21 0.72 8.80 12.24
CA ASP A 21 0.01 9.50 13.29
C ASP A 21 -0.60 8.49 14.29
N SER A 22 -0.12 8.53 15.53
CA SER A 22 -0.50 7.63 16.62
C SER A 22 -1.90 7.95 17.14
N GLY A 23 -2.93 7.53 16.40
CA GLY A 23 -4.34 7.62 16.80
C GLY A 23 -5.04 6.26 16.82
N VAL A 24 -6.26 6.23 17.37
CA VAL A 24 -7.07 5.00 17.55
C VAL A 24 -7.38 4.25 16.24
N HIS A 25 -7.21 4.91 15.10
CA HIS A 25 -7.42 4.35 13.76
C HIS A 25 -6.13 3.87 13.06
N HIS A 26 -4.98 3.88 13.73
CA HIS A 26 -3.68 3.58 13.10
C HIS A 26 -3.63 2.20 12.44
N ASN A 27 -4.19 1.16 13.06
CA ASN A 27 -4.21 -0.19 12.50
C ASN A 27 -5.07 -0.32 11.24
N TYR A 28 -6.23 0.33 11.22
CA TYR A 28 -7.09 0.38 10.03
C TYR A 28 -6.39 1.11 8.87
N ARG A 29 -5.76 2.27 9.15
CA ARG A 29 -5.03 3.03 8.13
C ARG A 29 -3.83 2.26 7.58
N ARG A 30 -3.14 1.46 8.40
CA ARG A 30 -2.02 0.61 7.97
C ARG A 30 -2.47 -0.49 7.01
N THR A 31 -3.58 -1.15 7.31
CA THR A 31 -4.17 -2.14 6.40
C THR A 31 -4.62 -1.50 5.09
N TRP A 32 -5.23 -0.32 5.15
CA TRP A 32 -5.63 0.43 3.94
C TRP A 32 -4.42 0.87 3.10
N LEU A 33 -3.36 1.35 3.75
CA LEU A 33 -2.12 1.76 3.08
C LEU A 33 -1.52 0.61 2.26
N GLN A 34 -1.55 -0.62 2.77
CA GLN A 34 -1.04 -1.79 2.04
C GLN A 34 -1.84 -2.06 0.75
N TYR A 35 -3.16 -1.92 0.81
CA TYR A 35 -4.04 -2.04 -0.36
C TYR A 35 -3.75 -0.95 -1.39
N GLU A 36 -3.64 0.30 -0.95
CA GLU A 36 -3.35 1.45 -1.82
C GLU A 36 -1.97 1.34 -2.48
N LEU A 37 -0.95 0.93 -1.72
CA LEU A 37 0.40 0.69 -2.26
C LEU A 37 0.39 -0.39 -3.34
N LEU A 38 -0.39 -1.46 -3.16
CA LEU A 38 -0.53 -2.50 -4.16
C LEU A 38 -1.20 -1.95 -5.43
N ASN A 39 -2.30 -1.22 -5.30
CA ASN A 39 -2.96 -0.62 -6.47
C ASN A 39 -2.03 0.35 -7.22
N ARG A 40 -1.26 1.15 -6.47
CA ARG A 40 -0.34 2.13 -7.04
C ARG A 40 0.87 1.49 -7.71
N TYR A 41 1.38 0.37 -7.18
CA TYR A 41 2.43 -0.41 -7.83
C TYR A 41 2.05 -0.76 -9.28
N PHE A 42 0.82 -1.25 -9.47
CA PHE A 42 0.30 -1.61 -10.79
C PHE A 42 0.05 -0.36 -11.64
N SER A 43 -0.58 0.68 -11.06
CA SER A 43 -0.87 1.93 -11.76
C SER A 43 0.38 2.65 -12.27
N LEU A 44 1.45 2.73 -11.47
CA LEU A 44 2.71 3.37 -11.87
C LEU A 44 3.43 2.62 -12.99
N ARG A 45 3.20 1.31 -13.08
CA ARG A 45 3.81 0.44 -14.11
C ARG A 45 2.91 0.24 -15.33
N THR A 46 1.82 1.01 -15.44
CA THR A 46 0.80 0.86 -16.50
C THR A 46 0.24 -0.57 -16.58
N LEU A 47 0.19 -1.27 -15.44
CA LEU A 47 -0.36 -2.62 -15.32
C LEU A 47 -1.79 -2.56 -14.81
N TRP A 48 -2.61 -3.53 -15.23
CA TRP A 48 -4.00 -3.61 -14.80
C TRP A 48 -4.12 -4.22 -13.40
N PHE A 49 -4.74 -3.48 -12.47
CA PHE A 49 -5.03 -3.98 -11.14
C PHE A 49 -6.32 -4.83 -11.16
N LEU A 50 -6.16 -6.15 -11.06
CA LEU A 50 -7.26 -7.13 -11.07
C LEU A 50 -7.76 -7.49 -9.66
N GLY A 51 -7.52 -6.61 -8.69
CA GLY A 51 -7.78 -6.85 -7.27
C GLY A 51 -6.59 -7.52 -6.55
N PRO A 52 -6.61 -7.57 -5.21
CA PRO A 52 -5.44 -7.90 -4.40
C PRO A 52 -4.95 -9.34 -4.61
N LYS A 53 -5.87 -10.31 -4.69
CA LYS A 53 -5.50 -11.73 -4.86
C LYS A 53 -4.81 -11.99 -6.20
N GLN A 54 -5.35 -11.44 -7.30
CA GLN A 54 -4.78 -11.64 -8.63
C GLN A 54 -3.49 -10.85 -8.80
N SER A 55 -3.45 -9.62 -8.27
CA SER A 55 -2.26 -8.78 -8.29
C SER A 55 -1.11 -9.42 -7.52
N LEU A 56 -1.35 -9.98 -6.33
CA LEU A 56 -0.32 -10.71 -5.58
C LEU A 56 0.18 -11.95 -6.31
N LYS A 57 -0.72 -12.72 -6.95
CA LYS A 57 -0.31 -13.86 -7.78
C LYS A 57 0.53 -13.43 -8.99
N TRP A 58 0.20 -12.28 -9.59
CA TRP A 58 0.99 -11.70 -10.67
C TRP A 58 2.38 -11.29 -10.17
N LEU A 59 2.48 -10.65 -9.00
CA LEU A 59 3.76 -10.29 -8.38
C LEU A 59 4.60 -11.54 -8.11
N GLU A 60 4.02 -12.61 -7.56
CA GLU A 60 4.74 -13.86 -7.29
C GLU A 60 5.47 -14.41 -8.54
N ALA A 61 4.82 -14.29 -9.71
CA ALA A 61 5.35 -14.79 -10.98
C ALA A 61 6.26 -13.79 -11.73
N ASN A 62 6.07 -12.48 -11.55
CA ASN A 62 6.74 -11.44 -12.37
C ASN A 62 7.69 -10.53 -11.59
N ASP A 63 7.39 -10.23 -10.32
CA ASP A 63 8.28 -9.49 -9.42
C ASP A 63 8.25 -10.10 -8.01
N ARG A 64 9.10 -11.11 -7.84
CA ARG A 64 9.24 -11.84 -6.58
C ARG A 64 9.75 -10.97 -5.44
N ASN A 65 10.47 -9.88 -5.72
CA ASN A 65 10.96 -8.95 -4.70
C ASN A 65 9.80 -8.12 -4.15
N ALA A 66 8.99 -7.53 -5.04
CA ALA A 66 7.76 -6.83 -4.67
C ALA A 66 6.83 -7.76 -3.88
N PHE A 67 6.60 -8.98 -4.37
CA PHE A 67 5.77 -9.97 -3.68
C PHE A 67 6.24 -10.22 -2.25
N ASN A 68 7.54 -10.41 -2.05
CA ASN A 68 8.09 -10.69 -0.72
C ASN A 68 7.98 -9.50 0.23
N LEU A 69 8.10 -8.26 -0.28
CA LEU A 69 7.87 -7.03 0.49
C LEU A 69 6.41 -6.88 0.90
N PHE A 70 5.47 -7.10 -0.03
CA PHE A 70 4.04 -7.10 0.28
C PHE A 70 3.70 -8.17 1.31
N ASN A 71 4.22 -9.39 1.16
CA ASN A 71 3.95 -10.48 2.09
C ASN A 71 4.50 -10.18 3.51
N LYS A 72 5.68 -9.57 3.61
CA LYS A 72 6.23 -9.09 4.88
C LYS A 72 5.37 -7.98 5.51
N ALA A 73 4.82 -7.07 4.71
CA ALA A 73 3.95 -6.01 5.17
C ALA A 73 2.60 -6.56 5.68
N TYR A 74 1.99 -7.52 4.98
CA TYR A 74 0.76 -8.18 5.41
C TYR A 74 0.96 -9.04 6.66
N GLY A 75 2.09 -9.74 6.77
CA GLY A 75 2.42 -10.56 7.94
C GLY A 75 2.75 -9.75 9.18
N ASN A 76 3.16 -8.49 9.03
CA ASN A 76 3.52 -7.62 10.15
C ASN A 76 3.10 -6.16 9.90
N PRO A 77 1.79 -5.87 9.90
CA PRO A 77 1.24 -4.58 9.49
C PRO A 77 1.64 -3.43 10.41
N GLU A 78 2.10 -3.73 11.62
CA GLU A 78 2.53 -2.72 12.59
C GLU A 78 3.97 -2.25 12.38
N ASN A 79 4.73 -2.97 11.55
CA ASN A 79 6.13 -2.69 11.32
C ASN A 79 6.29 -1.57 10.28
N ILE A 80 6.34 -0.34 10.80
CA ILE A 80 6.53 0.89 10.04
C ILE A 80 7.74 0.82 9.08
N ARG A 81 8.85 0.18 9.50
CA ARG A 81 10.04 0.07 8.64
C ARG A 81 9.72 -0.70 7.36
N ILE A 82 8.96 -1.78 7.46
CA ILE A 82 8.56 -2.61 6.32
C ILE A 82 7.60 -1.81 5.40
N LEU A 83 6.65 -1.08 5.98
CA LEU A 83 5.75 -0.22 5.20
C LEU A 83 6.49 0.89 4.46
N LYS A 84 7.51 1.48 5.08
CA LYS A 84 8.34 2.50 4.47
C LYS A 84 9.17 1.92 3.32
N ASP A 85 9.77 0.75 3.51
CA ASP A 85 10.54 0.03 2.49
C ASP A 85 9.66 -0.36 1.28
N LEU A 86 8.43 -0.83 1.55
CA LEU A 86 7.44 -1.13 0.52
C LEU A 86 7.03 0.13 -0.27
N ALA A 87 6.82 1.25 0.42
CA ALA A 87 6.49 2.51 -0.23
C ALA A 87 7.65 3.02 -1.09
N ASP A 88 8.88 2.96 -0.58
CA ASP A 88 10.09 3.31 -1.34
C ASP A 88 10.20 2.45 -2.61
N TYR A 89 10.10 1.12 -2.48
CA TYR A 89 10.14 0.20 -3.62
C TYR A 89 9.04 0.47 -4.65
N THR A 90 7.84 0.78 -4.18
CA THR A 90 6.70 1.07 -5.06
C THR A 90 6.91 2.38 -5.84
N LEU A 91 7.49 3.40 -5.21
CA LEU A 91 7.69 4.75 -5.74
C LEU A 91 9.01 4.93 -6.49
N LYS A 92 9.96 3.99 -6.36
CA LYS A 92 11.30 4.06 -6.97
C LYS A 92 11.30 4.08 -8.49
N ASP A 93 10.27 3.54 -9.13
CA ASP A 93 10.12 3.51 -10.59
C ASP A 93 9.35 4.73 -11.15
N CYS A 94 9.22 5.80 -10.38
CA CYS A 94 8.53 7.03 -10.76
C CYS A 94 9.49 8.15 -11.20
#